data_AF-A0A285PSW3-F1
#
_entry.id   AF-A0A285PSW3-F1
#
_cell.length_a   1.000
_cell.length_b   1.000
_cell.length_c   1.000
_cell.angle_alpha   90.00
_cell.angle_beta   90.00
_cell.angle_gamma   90.00
#
_symmetry.space_group_name_H-M   'P 1'
#
loop_
_entity.id
_entity.type
_entity.pdbx_description
1 polymer ?
#
loop_
_entity_poly.entity_id
_entity_poly.type
_entity_poly.pdbx_seq_one_letter_code
_entity_poly.pdbx_strand_id
1 'polypeptide(L)' 'MLKIRLQGTTNDIKWFRKILERNNKIKLLHFSEPFANKGTKKYFRVYVEVEKNRE' A
#
# COMPACT_ATOMS: atom_id res chain seq x y z
N MET A 1 -2.81 9.81 11.24
CA MET A 1 -3.06 9.20 9.92
C MET A 1 -2.10 9.73 8.85
N LEU A 2 -1.39 8.83 8.15
CA LEU A 2 -0.51 9.11 7.01
C LEU A 2 -1.11 8.44 5.76
N LYS A 3 -1.14 9.16 4.63
CA LYS A 3 -1.55 8.63 3.32
C LYS A 3 -0.33 8.40 2.44
N ILE A 4 -0.19 7.20 1.89
CA ILE A 4 0.96 6.76 1.10
C ILE A 4 0.47 6.34 -0.29
N ARG A 5 1.11 6.87 -1.34
CA ARG A 5 0.95 6.36 -2.71
C ARG A 5 2.04 5.33 -2.97
N LEU A 6 1.64 4.07 -3.19
CA LEU A 6 2.56 3.03 -3.63
C LEU A 6 2.43 2.82 -5.14
N GLN A 7 3.54 2.52 -5.79
CA GLN A 7 3.58 2.21 -7.21
C GLN A 7 4.55 1.06 -7.44
N GLY A 8 4.14 0.07 -8.21
CA GLY A 8 4.93 -1.14 -8.46
C GLY A 8 4.18 -2.17 -9.28
N THR A 9 4.74 -3.36 -9.41
CA THR A 9 3.99 -4.50 -9.94
C THR A 9 2.96 -4.96 -8.92
N THR A 10 1.96 -5.72 -9.35
CA THR A 10 0.96 -6.32 -8.44
C THR A 10 1.61 -7.20 -7.37
N ASN A 11 2.70 -7.89 -7.71
CA ASN A 11 3.43 -8.74 -6.76
C ASN A 11 4.17 -7.93 -5.71
N ASP A 12 4.88 -6.86 -6.11
CA ASP A 12 5.59 -5.97 -5.18
C ASP A 12 4.62 -5.29 -4.21
N ILE A 13 3.49 -4.83 -4.73
CA ILE A 13 2.42 -4.20 -3.93
C ILE A 13 1.84 -5.19 -2.92
N LYS A 14 1.57 -6.44 -3.33
CA LYS A 14 1.08 -7.50 -2.42
C LYS A 14 2.12 -7.86 -1.36
N TRP A 15 3.39 -7.93 -1.72
CA TRP A 15 4.48 -8.18 -0.78
C TRP A 15 4.58 -7.06 0.25
N PHE A 16 4.57 -5.81 -0.18
CA PHE A 16 4.66 -4.67 0.73
C PHE A 16 3.44 -4.55 1.66
N ARG A 17 2.24 -4.87 1.16
CA ARG A 17 1.03 -4.96 2.00
C ARG A 17 1.23 -5.91 3.19
N LYS A 18 1.81 -7.09 2.95
CA LYS A 18 2.11 -8.05 4.03
C LYS A 18 3.10 -7.50 5.06
N ILE A 19 4.06 -6.67 4.63
CA ILE A 19 5.00 -6.01 5.54
C ILE A 19 4.26 -5.01 6.44
N LEU A 20 3.38 -4.18 5.86
CA LEU A 20 2.59 -3.22 6.62
C LEU A 20 1.66 -3.90 7.63
N GLU A 21 0.99 -4.99 7.23
CA GLU A 21 0.09 -5.76 8.10
C GLU A 21 0.82 -6.45 9.27
N ARG A 22 2.09 -6.84 9.10
CA ARG A 22 2.89 -7.51 10.13
C ARG A 22 3.60 -6.55 11.08
N ASN A 23 3.71 -5.27 10.73
CA ASN A 23 4.46 -4.31 11.51
C ASN A 23 3.64 -3.84 12.72
N ASN A 24 4.05 -4.23 13.94
CA ASN A 24 3.34 -3.88 15.18
C ASN A 24 3.31 -2.37 15.48
N LYS A 25 4.19 -1.56 14.88
CA LYS A 25 4.22 -0.10 15.05
C LYS A 25 3.26 0.63 14.11
N ILE A 26 2.70 -0.07 13.12
CA ILE A 26 1.89 0.53 12.06
C ILE A 26 0.55 -0.19 12.00
N LYS A 27 -0.53 0.56 12.17
CA LYS A 27 -1.88 0.09 11.92
C LYS A 27 -2.26 0.43 10.47
N LEU A 28 -2.49 -0.60 9.65
CA LEU A 28 -3.07 -0.42 8.31
C LEU A 28 -4.56 -0.12 8.44
N LEU A 29 -5.00 1.05 7.95
CA LEU A 29 -6.40 1.49 8.02
C LEU A 29 -7.15 1.19 6.72
N HIS A 30 -6.55 1.54 5.60
CA HIS A 30 -7.15 1.35 4.28
C HIS A 30 -6.11 0.99 3.23
N PHE A 31 -6.51 0.16 2.28
CA PHE A 31 -5.70 -0.22 1.13
C PHE A 31 -6.61 -0.23 -0.10
N SER A 32 -6.42 0.72 -1.00
CA SER A 32 -7.27 0.88 -2.18
C SER A 32 -7.11 -0.26 -3.18
N GLU A 33 -8.05 -0.37 -4.11
CA GLU A 33 -7.85 -1.19 -5.30
C GLU A 33 -6.69 -0.64 -6.18
N PRO A 34 -6.04 -1.51 -6.98
CA PRO A 34 -5.00 -1.09 -7.92
C PRO A 34 -5.56 -0.28 -9.08
N PHE A 35 -5.03 0.93 -9.28
CA PHE A 35 -5.33 1.74 -10.45
C PHE A 35 -4.23 1.53 -11.51
N ALA A 36 -4.64 1.33 -12.76
CA ALA A 36 -3.71 1.25 -13.88
C ALA A 36 -3.05 2.61 -14.16
N ASN A 37 -1.77 2.57 -14.52
CA ASN A 37 -1.06 3.76 -15.02
C ASN A 37 -1.29 3.92 -16.52
N LYS A 38 -1.47 5.17 -16.97
CA LYS A 38 -1.67 5.45 -18.39
C LYS A 38 -0.42 5.01 -19.17
N GLY A 39 -0.62 4.20 -20.20
CA GLY A 39 0.46 3.70 -21.05
C GLY A 39 1.17 2.44 -20.55
N THR A 40 0.73 1.80 -19.45
CA THR A 40 1.31 0.52 -19.02
C THR A 40 0.30 -0.40 -18.33
N LYS A 41 0.37 -1.70 -18.62
CA LYS A 41 -0.36 -2.76 -17.89
C LYS A 41 0.49 -3.44 -16.81
N LYS A 42 1.76 -3.05 -16.68
CA LYS A 42 2.73 -3.69 -15.78
C LYS A 42 2.74 -3.05 -14.40
N TYR A 43 2.60 -1.73 -14.34
CA TYR A 43 2.71 -0.96 -13.11
C TYR A 43 1.37 -0.38 -12.69
N PHE A 44 1.03 -0.60 -11.43
CA PHE A 44 -0.21 -0.12 -10.81
C PHE A 44 0.13 0.86 -9.70
N ARG A 45 -0.82 1.73 -9.37
CA ARG A 45 -0.76 2.60 -8.20
C ARG A 45 -1.84 2.18 -7.20
N VAL A 46 -1.52 2.21 -5.92
CA VAL A 46 -2.48 2.02 -4.82
C VAL A 46 -2.29 3.12 -3.79
N TYR A 47 -3.36 3.44 -3.08
CA TYR A 47 -3.37 4.40 -2.00
C TYR A 47 -3.59 3.66 -0.70
N VAL A 48 -2.71 3.94 0.26
CA VAL A 48 -2.69 3.27 1.55
C VAL A 48 -2.84 4.32 2.63
N GLU A 49 -3.70 4.04 3.60
CA GLU A 49 -3.84 4.85 4.81
C GLU A 49 -3.32 4.06 5.99
N VAL A 50 -2.37 4.64 6.72
CA VAL A 50 -1.75 4.02 7.88
C VAL A 50 -1.75 4.96 9.07
N GLU A 51 -1.61 4.38 10.26
CA GLU A 51 -1.45 5.12 11.50
C GLU A 51 -0.35 4.50 12.35
N LYS A 52 0.31 5.32 13.17
CA LYS A 52 1.25 4.81 14.16
C LYS A 52 0.43 4.14 15.27
N ASN A 53 0.74 2.88 15.60
CA ASN A 53 0.23 2.29 16.82
C ASN A 53 0.81 3.08 18.00
N ARG A 54 -0.08 3.69 18.79
CA ARG A 54 0.29 4.24 20.09
C ARG A 54 0.40 3.02 21.02
N GLU A 55 1.63 2.66 21.36
CA GLU A 55 1.90 1.80 22.53
C GLU A 55 1.24 2.42 23.77
#